data_AF-A0A6I7LXZ8-F1
#
_entry.id   AF-A0A6I7LXZ8-F1
#
_cell.length_a   1.000
_cell.length_b   1.000
_cell.length_c   1.000
_cell.angle_alpha   90.00
_cell.angle_beta   90.00
_cell.angle_gamma   90.00
#
_symmetry.space_group_name_H-M   'P 1'
#
loop_
_entity.id
_entity.type
_entity.pdbx_description
1 polymer ?
#
loop_
_entity_poly.entity_id
_entity_poly.type
_entity_poly.pdbx_seq_one_letter_code
_entity_poly.pdbx_strand_id
1 'polypeptide(L)'
;MKGKLIFVIIIILVIIGLAYLNWSRMINLVLPPGSRPAKVNFQVEKATSDQFETMAVQLKAGYGKEFPHVERFRKAGILTYEGPRTCLTCHKDITFEDVDTKTKKTVDLMDNLIASAHFRFYTIRHPNVYGFNGQLADNFAMGKINRPCPKPGSFAMTAWASLVVLKNGDTLSEGCGQCHIGGQPAPPLGEMMPGYKTLDEEKETIDCLMCHSAAYDMNHKQVALTDDGQMYWDQDRTLKAAVTVGRPTSQACLRCHQHNLGGDIYIDPADSSYFQSMLNAGTNRPRVHHPGSKRGTPFSPSWDVHAAAGLDCIDCHITEGHRIAKGTHTTTMMANDLPDTEVACEKCHSAAPHKSNPDLADYLNGHTDKIACVTCHIPSLNPDNATMRDFATPEYEENLGIYVYTDISKETAPGKGIIYAWWNGDATFLGNPIGDNPNGKNLYRFYRPTHIWPEYKDFDYAAWYEKVMRPIAKKGRPSKLYAMKLFNGRQHIDLQNMGPFGGMYLPYNLPVYYTSGNPDSAAAREMEHPMMAMMYGTLFKYYMMDKFMSFMDVPTWDGAAYNDVRHLRKVEPRWIPQDASLEISHAIRKDGALSCNSCHSSSGVLDFKALGYDDDETKSLQEPRF
;
A
#
# COMPACT_ATOMS: atom_id res chain seq x y z
N MET A 1 38.53 -10.48 -47.63
CA MET A 1 37.28 -10.90 -46.92
C MET A 1 37.38 -10.80 -45.40
N LYS A 2 38.43 -11.32 -44.73
CA LYS A 2 38.56 -11.29 -43.25
C LYS A 2 38.49 -9.89 -42.62
N GLY A 3 39.12 -8.87 -43.21
CA GLY A 3 39.09 -7.49 -42.68
C GLY A 3 37.70 -6.82 -42.73
N LYS A 4 36.89 -7.10 -43.76
CA LYS A 4 35.51 -6.60 -43.84
C LYS A 4 34.60 -7.29 -42.80
N LEU A 5 34.81 -8.57 -42.55
CA LEU A 5 34.06 -9.31 -41.53
C LEU A 5 34.40 -8.81 -40.11
N ILE A 6 35.68 -8.57 -39.81
CA ILE A 6 36.11 -8.00 -38.52
C ILE A 6 35.54 -6.60 -38.33
N PHE A 7 35.57 -5.76 -39.36
CA PHE A 7 35.00 -4.40 -39.30
C PHE A 7 33.48 -4.43 -39.06
N VAL A 8 32.75 -5.32 -39.72
CA VAL A 8 31.30 -5.51 -39.49
C VAL A 8 31.02 -6.00 -38.06
N ILE A 9 31.81 -6.94 -37.54
CA ILE A 9 31.68 -7.42 -36.15
C ILE A 9 31.93 -6.27 -35.17
N ILE A 10 32.97 -5.45 -35.38
CA ILE A 10 33.25 -4.29 -34.53
C ILE A 10 32.09 -3.30 -34.56
N ILE A 11 31.53 -2.98 -35.73
CA ILE A 11 30.36 -2.11 -35.84
C ILE A 11 29.16 -2.69 -35.09
N ILE A 12 28.88 -3.99 -35.25
CA ILE A 12 27.78 -4.66 -34.54
C ILE A 12 28.00 -4.59 -33.02
N LEU A 13 29.22 -4.84 -32.55
CA LEU A 13 29.54 -4.75 -31.12
C LEU A 13 29.41 -3.32 -30.59
N VAL A 14 29.78 -2.30 -31.39
CA VAL A 14 29.59 -0.88 -31.03
C VAL A 14 28.10 -0.54 -30.98
N ILE A 15 27.31 -0.98 -31.96
CA ILE A 15 25.84 -0.76 -31.97
C ILE A 15 25.18 -1.45 -30.78
N ILE A 16 25.54 -2.71 -30.49
CA ILE A 16 25.04 -3.45 -29.32
C ILE A 16 25.46 -2.74 -28.03
N GLY A 17 26.71 -2.28 -27.94
CA GLY A 17 27.22 -1.53 -26.80
C GLY A 17 26.46 -0.21 -26.58
N LEU A 18 26.22 0.56 -27.64
CA LEU A 18 25.44 1.80 -27.58
C LEU A 18 23.97 1.54 -27.24
N ALA A 19 23.37 0.49 -27.78
CA ALA A 19 22.01 0.07 -27.45
C ALA A 19 21.90 -0.37 -25.99
N TYR A 20 22.89 -1.10 -25.47
CA TYR A 20 22.94 -1.50 -24.06
C TYR A 20 23.09 -0.29 -23.13
N LEU A 21 23.97 0.65 -23.46
CA LEU A 21 24.17 1.87 -22.67
C LEU A 21 22.93 2.79 -22.66
N ASN A 22 22.14 2.77 -23.73
CA ASN A 22 20.93 3.58 -23.86
C ASN A 22 19.64 2.78 -23.64
N TRP A 23 19.72 1.55 -23.14
CA TRP A 23 18.59 0.64 -23.07
C TRP A 23 17.41 1.21 -22.27
N SER A 24 17.66 1.76 -21.08
CA SER A 24 16.62 2.43 -20.28
C SER A 24 15.97 3.60 -21.01
N ARG A 25 16.77 4.40 -21.72
CA ARG A 25 16.26 5.53 -22.52
C ARG A 25 15.40 5.04 -23.67
N MET A 26 15.78 3.94 -24.33
CA MET A 26 14.98 3.29 -25.38
C MET A 26 13.67 2.71 -24.82
N ILE A 27 13.69 2.08 -23.65
CA ILE A 27 12.47 1.62 -22.96
C ILE A 27 11.51 2.78 -22.74
N ASN A 28 12.01 3.92 -22.24
CA ASN A 28 11.17 5.09 -21.98
C ASN A 28 10.54 5.66 -23.27
N LEU A 29 11.16 5.48 -24.44
CA LEU A 29 10.56 5.90 -25.72
C LEU A 29 9.29 5.09 -26.07
N VAL A 30 9.16 3.88 -25.53
CA VAL A 30 7.94 3.07 -25.69
C VAL A 30 6.82 3.60 -24.80
N LEU A 31 7.14 4.15 -23.62
CA LEU A 31 6.15 4.76 -22.72
C LEU A 31 5.58 6.07 -23.29
N PRO A 32 4.34 6.46 -22.93
CA PRO A 32 3.78 7.73 -23.35
C PRO A 32 4.62 8.91 -22.84
N PRO A 33 4.72 10.04 -23.58
CA PRO A 33 5.59 11.15 -23.20
C PRO A 33 5.43 11.67 -21.76
N GLY A 34 4.20 11.83 -21.28
CA GLY A 34 3.90 12.28 -19.91
C GLY A 34 4.14 11.23 -18.82
N SER A 35 4.57 10.02 -19.19
CA SER A 35 4.90 8.93 -18.26
C SER A 35 6.39 8.58 -18.28
N ARG A 36 7.22 9.44 -18.90
CA ARG A 36 8.67 9.26 -18.97
C ARG A 36 9.34 10.06 -17.85
N PRO A 37 10.53 9.63 -17.40
CA PRO A 37 11.35 10.45 -16.53
C PRO A 37 11.58 11.83 -17.15
N ALA A 38 11.45 12.87 -16.32
CA ALA A 38 11.66 14.25 -16.67
C ALA A 38 12.67 14.87 -15.71
N LYS A 39 13.35 15.92 -16.17
CA LYS A 39 14.15 16.75 -15.28
C LYS A 39 13.21 17.57 -14.40
N VAL A 40 13.29 17.40 -13.09
CA VAL A 40 12.49 18.13 -12.11
C VAL A 40 13.41 19.03 -11.30
N ASN A 41 13.16 20.34 -11.34
CA ASN A 41 13.93 21.32 -10.60
C ASN A 41 13.17 21.67 -9.32
N PHE A 42 13.62 21.14 -8.19
CA PHE A 42 13.08 21.52 -6.88
C PHE A 42 13.66 22.86 -6.44
N GLN A 43 12.87 23.67 -5.73
CA GLN A 43 13.37 24.91 -5.15
C GLN A 43 14.38 24.60 -4.04
N VAL A 44 15.55 25.21 -4.14
CA VAL A 44 16.67 24.98 -3.24
C VAL A 44 17.21 26.33 -2.78
N GLU A 45 17.21 26.55 -1.47
CA GLU A 45 17.69 27.80 -0.87
C GLU A 45 19.10 27.62 -0.30
N LYS A 46 19.94 28.63 -0.52
CA LYS A 46 21.28 28.70 0.07
C LYS A 46 21.25 29.59 1.30
N ALA A 47 21.57 29.01 2.46
CA ALA A 47 21.72 29.77 3.69
C ALA A 47 23.07 30.50 3.74
N THR A 48 23.12 31.62 4.43
CA THR A 48 24.37 32.18 4.95
C THR A 48 24.84 31.39 6.17
N SER A 49 26.11 31.54 6.55
CA SER A 49 26.63 30.94 7.79
C SER A 49 25.82 31.39 9.01
N ASP A 50 25.47 32.68 9.10
CA ASP A 50 24.69 33.22 10.23
C ASP A 50 23.26 32.65 10.28
N GLN A 51 22.62 32.48 9.11
CA GLN A 51 21.32 31.81 9.01
C GLN A 51 21.40 30.35 9.45
N PHE A 52 22.47 29.64 9.05
CA PHE A 52 22.70 28.26 9.46
C PHE A 52 22.87 28.12 10.97
N GLU A 53 23.68 28.98 11.59
CA GLU A 53 23.88 28.97 13.05
C GLU A 53 22.61 29.33 13.81
N THR A 54 21.86 30.32 13.32
CA THR A 54 20.56 30.68 13.91
C THR A 54 19.58 29.51 13.87
N MET A 55 19.49 28.84 12.71
CA MET A 55 18.69 27.64 12.53
C MET A 55 19.13 26.52 13.48
N ALA A 56 20.44 26.29 13.64
CA ALA A 56 20.97 25.27 14.54
C ALA A 56 20.56 25.52 16.01
N VAL A 57 20.65 26.76 16.48
CA VAL A 57 20.20 27.15 17.83
C VAL A 57 18.70 26.93 18.00
N GLN A 58 17.90 27.35 17.02
CA GLN A 58 16.45 27.18 17.04
C GLN A 58 16.04 25.70 17.05
N LEU A 59 16.71 24.84 16.27
CA LEU A 59 16.45 23.41 16.25
C LEU A 59 16.77 22.75 17.59
N LYS A 60 17.90 23.11 18.21
CA LYS A 60 18.26 22.60 19.54
C LYS A 60 17.23 23.00 20.59
N ALA A 61 16.79 24.25 20.58
CA ALA A 61 15.78 24.74 21.51
C ALA A 61 14.41 24.08 21.27
N GLY A 62 13.98 23.98 20.01
CA GLY A 62 12.65 23.48 19.65
C GLY A 62 12.47 21.97 19.86
N TYR A 63 13.53 21.17 19.65
CA TYR A 63 13.47 19.71 19.83
C TYR A 63 14.06 19.24 21.16
N GLY A 64 14.64 20.13 21.96
CA GLY A 64 15.31 19.78 23.21
C GLY A 64 16.51 18.82 23.04
N LYS A 65 17.05 18.69 21.81
CA LYS A 65 18.17 17.79 21.50
C LYS A 65 19.05 18.37 20.41
N GLU A 66 20.31 17.94 20.38
CA GLU A 66 21.22 18.25 19.28
C GLU A 66 21.06 17.26 18.14
N PHE A 67 21.22 17.75 16.92
CA PHE A 67 21.24 16.91 15.72
C PHE A 67 22.67 16.79 15.20
N PRO A 68 23.24 15.56 15.12
CA PRO A 68 24.62 15.37 14.68
C PRO A 68 24.93 15.95 13.28
N HIS A 69 23.92 15.99 12.42
CA HIS A 69 24.08 16.51 11.06
C HIS A 69 24.29 18.03 11.01
N VAL A 70 23.92 18.78 12.05
CA VAL A 70 24.27 20.20 12.15
C VAL A 70 25.79 20.37 12.14
N GLU A 71 26.51 19.64 12.99
CA GLU A 71 27.98 19.73 13.04
C GLU A 71 28.63 19.15 11.79
N ARG A 72 28.06 18.07 11.21
CA ARG A 72 28.59 17.47 9.97
C ARG A 72 28.49 18.44 8.79
N PHE A 73 27.33 19.09 8.62
CA PHE A 73 27.14 20.07 7.56
C PHE A 73 28.01 21.31 7.77
N ARG A 74 28.15 21.78 9.01
CA ARG A 74 29.08 22.86 9.37
C ARG A 74 30.51 22.55 8.94
N LYS A 75 31.03 21.38 9.32
CA LYS A 75 32.41 20.96 8.96
C LYS A 75 32.61 20.79 7.46
N ALA A 76 31.59 20.30 6.76
CA ALA A 76 31.64 20.11 5.31
C ALA A 76 31.39 21.40 4.51
N GLY A 77 31.04 22.52 5.17
CA GLY A 77 30.69 23.78 4.50
C GLY A 77 29.41 23.69 3.67
N ILE A 78 28.50 22.78 4.01
CA ILE A 78 27.26 22.56 3.27
C ILE A 78 26.20 23.53 3.79
N LEU A 79 25.83 24.48 2.94
CA LEU A 79 24.83 25.52 3.22
C LEU A 79 23.61 25.42 2.29
N THR A 80 23.45 24.29 1.62
CA THR A 80 22.40 24.02 0.65
C THR A 80 22.09 22.52 0.63
N TYR A 81 20.82 22.14 0.48
CA TYR A 81 20.41 20.75 0.28
C TYR A 81 19.86 20.55 -1.13
N GLU A 82 20.63 19.87 -1.97
CA GLU A 82 20.33 19.60 -3.39
C GLU A 82 19.73 18.18 -3.57
N GLY A 83 19.07 17.68 -2.53
CA GLY A 83 18.50 16.34 -2.55
C GLY A 83 19.53 15.22 -2.34
N PRO A 84 19.34 14.04 -2.97
CA PRO A 84 20.20 12.88 -2.80
C PRO A 84 21.67 13.16 -3.06
N ARG A 85 22.00 14.08 -3.99
CA ARG A 85 23.38 14.46 -4.30
C ARG A 85 24.12 14.97 -3.06
N THR A 86 23.46 15.72 -2.18
CA THR A 86 24.05 16.18 -0.92
C THR A 86 24.34 15.01 0.01
N CYS A 87 23.39 14.08 0.19
CA CYS A 87 23.55 12.92 1.06
C CYS A 87 24.67 11.98 0.57
N LEU A 88 24.72 11.73 -0.75
CA LEU A 88 25.66 10.81 -1.38
C LEU A 88 27.12 11.27 -1.34
N THR A 89 27.39 12.54 -0.95
CA THR A 89 28.76 12.99 -0.65
C THR A 89 29.40 12.22 0.50
N CYS A 90 28.59 11.72 1.43
CA CYS A 90 29.02 10.98 2.62
C CYS A 90 28.42 9.58 2.73
N HIS A 91 27.24 9.35 2.12
CA HIS A 91 26.46 8.11 2.23
C HIS A 91 26.35 7.36 0.92
N LYS A 92 27.45 7.26 0.16
CA LYS A 92 27.47 6.42 -1.05
C LYS A 92 27.17 4.97 -0.72
N ASP A 93 27.76 4.47 0.37
CA ASP A 93 27.55 3.13 0.87
C ASP A 93 26.85 3.17 2.23
N ILE A 94 26.03 2.15 2.51
CA ILE A 94 25.39 1.93 3.81
C ILE A 94 25.79 0.56 4.35
N THR A 95 25.87 0.47 5.68
CA THR A 95 26.15 -0.79 6.37
C THR A 95 25.01 -1.13 7.32
N PHE A 96 24.53 -2.37 7.26
CA PHE A 96 23.48 -2.90 8.13
C PHE A 96 23.75 -4.36 8.47
N GLU A 97 23.04 -4.89 9.47
CA GLU A 97 23.11 -6.30 9.84
C GLU A 97 21.98 -7.08 9.14
N ASP A 98 22.33 -8.21 8.57
CA ASP A 98 21.38 -9.16 8.01
C ASP A 98 20.51 -9.76 9.13
N VAL A 99 19.20 -9.83 8.89
CA VAL A 99 18.20 -10.18 9.89
C VAL A 99 18.38 -11.61 10.41
N ASP A 100 18.80 -12.53 9.54
CA ASP A 100 18.90 -13.95 9.85
C ASP A 100 20.28 -14.32 10.39
N THR A 101 21.32 -13.91 9.67
CA THR A 101 22.72 -14.29 9.95
C THR A 101 23.42 -13.35 10.93
N LYS A 102 22.85 -12.16 11.17
CA LYS A 102 23.47 -11.07 11.96
C LYS A 102 24.82 -10.59 11.43
N THR A 103 25.14 -10.94 10.18
CA THR A 103 26.37 -10.50 9.54
C THR A 103 26.24 -9.07 9.04
N LYS A 104 27.30 -8.27 9.19
CA LYS A 104 27.33 -6.92 8.64
C LYS A 104 27.53 -6.98 7.12
N LYS A 105 26.66 -6.27 6.39
CA LYS A 105 26.73 -6.10 4.95
C LYS A 105 26.89 -4.63 4.61
N THR A 106 27.76 -4.33 3.64
CA THR A 106 27.91 -2.99 3.07
C THR A 106 27.48 -3.02 1.62
N VAL A 107 26.61 -2.09 1.21
CA VAL A 107 26.06 -2.00 -0.14
C VAL A 107 26.00 -0.54 -0.58
N ASP A 108 25.95 -0.30 -1.89
CA ASP A 108 25.62 1.03 -2.44
C ASP A 108 24.21 1.43 -2.00
N LEU A 109 24.09 2.63 -1.43
CA LEU A 109 22.85 3.15 -0.86
C LEU A 109 21.76 3.24 -1.93
N MET A 110 22.10 3.85 -3.07
CA MET A 110 21.13 4.18 -4.09
C MET A 110 20.62 2.91 -4.77
N ASP A 111 21.51 1.98 -5.11
CA ASP A 111 21.14 0.69 -5.69
C ASP A 111 20.25 -0.14 -4.73
N ASN A 112 20.53 -0.08 -3.42
CA ASN A 112 19.69 -0.74 -2.42
C ASN A 112 18.30 -0.09 -2.30
N LEU A 113 18.22 1.24 -2.31
CA LEU A 113 16.97 1.99 -2.21
C LEU A 113 16.09 1.82 -3.44
N ILE A 114 16.62 1.98 -4.65
CA ILE A 114 15.81 1.84 -5.89
C ILE A 114 15.35 0.41 -6.14
N ALA A 115 15.98 -0.58 -5.49
CA ALA A 115 15.54 -1.97 -5.52
C ALA A 115 14.41 -2.28 -4.51
N SER A 116 14.07 -1.34 -3.61
CA SER A 116 13.03 -1.52 -2.59
C SER A 116 11.62 -1.38 -3.13
N ALA A 117 10.65 -1.95 -2.41
CA ALA A 117 9.23 -1.80 -2.64
C ALA A 117 8.75 -0.35 -2.52
N HIS A 118 9.40 0.46 -1.67
CA HIS A 118 9.04 1.87 -1.47
C HIS A 118 9.39 2.73 -2.69
N PHE A 119 10.48 2.41 -3.40
CA PHE A 119 10.78 3.04 -4.69
C PHE A 119 9.97 2.38 -5.82
N ARG A 120 10.09 1.07 -6.01
CA ARG A 120 9.46 0.39 -7.17
C ARG A 120 7.93 0.41 -7.13
N PHE A 121 7.35 0.54 -5.94
CA PHE A 121 5.91 0.38 -5.70
C PHE A 121 5.38 -1.03 -5.99
N TYR A 122 6.28 -2.00 -6.16
CA TYR A 122 5.99 -3.42 -6.34
C TYR A 122 7.17 -4.28 -5.88
N THR A 123 6.91 -5.57 -5.64
CA THR A 123 7.94 -6.62 -5.58
C THR A 123 7.62 -7.71 -6.59
N ILE A 124 8.56 -8.65 -6.78
CA ILE A 124 8.41 -9.76 -7.74
C ILE A 124 8.23 -11.10 -7.02
N ARG A 125 8.82 -11.23 -5.82
CA ARG A 125 8.77 -12.44 -5.01
C ARG A 125 7.53 -12.43 -4.12
N HIS A 126 6.63 -13.39 -4.30
CA HIS A 126 5.35 -13.53 -3.58
C HIS A 126 5.13 -14.99 -3.17
N PRO A 127 5.78 -15.47 -2.11
CA PRO A 127 5.73 -16.89 -1.73
C PRO A 127 4.38 -17.33 -1.16
N ASN A 128 3.46 -16.39 -0.92
CA ASN A 128 2.21 -16.58 -0.17
C ASN A 128 0.98 -15.96 -0.87
N VAL A 129 1.02 -15.73 -2.19
CA VAL A 129 -0.11 -15.18 -2.95
C VAL A 129 -0.51 -16.14 -4.06
N TYR A 130 -1.78 -16.53 -4.10
CA TYR A 130 -2.29 -17.55 -5.03
C TYR A 130 -3.40 -17.01 -5.95
N GLY A 131 -3.29 -17.29 -7.24
CA GLY A 131 -4.34 -17.08 -8.23
C GLY A 131 -5.56 -17.97 -7.99
N PHE A 132 -6.72 -17.53 -8.45
CA PHE A 132 -7.95 -18.33 -8.45
C PHE A 132 -7.86 -19.55 -9.38
N ASN A 133 -6.88 -19.59 -10.27
CA ASN A 133 -6.48 -20.75 -11.05
C ASN A 133 -5.64 -21.78 -10.26
N GLY A 134 -5.35 -21.52 -8.98
CA GLY A 134 -4.56 -22.38 -8.08
C GLY A 134 -3.05 -22.24 -8.19
N GLN A 135 -2.55 -21.34 -9.04
CA GLN A 135 -1.12 -21.11 -9.22
C GLN A 135 -0.59 -20.08 -8.24
N LEU A 136 0.66 -20.26 -7.79
CA LEU A 136 1.34 -19.23 -7.02
C LEU A 136 1.64 -18.03 -7.92
N ALA A 137 1.24 -16.84 -7.49
CA ALA A 137 1.44 -15.57 -8.21
C ALA A 137 2.84 -14.97 -7.97
N ASP A 138 3.84 -15.84 -7.99
CA ASP A 138 5.25 -15.49 -7.82
C ASP A 138 5.89 -15.09 -9.16
N ASN A 139 7.05 -14.46 -9.09
CA ASN A 139 7.79 -13.98 -10.26
C ASN A 139 6.93 -13.07 -11.17
N PHE A 140 6.15 -12.19 -10.56
CA PHE A 140 5.26 -11.27 -11.24
C PHE A 140 5.31 -9.93 -10.51
N ALA A 141 5.55 -8.82 -11.20
CA ALA A 141 5.57 -7.51 -10.55
C ALA A 141 4.19 -7.19 -9.94
N MET A 142 4.10 -7.14 -8.61
CA MET A 142 2.84 -6.89 -7.92
C MET A 142 3.03 -5.90 -6.78
N GLY A 143 2.12 -4.93 -6.71
CA GLY A 143 2.13 -3.95 -5.63
C GLY A 143 1.12 -2.85 -5.85
N LYS A 144 1.44 -1.65 -5.37
CA LYS A 144 0.59 -0.48 -5.53
C LYS A 144 0.60 0.05 -6.97
N ILE A 145 1.67 -0.20 -7.73
CA ILE A 145 1.83 0.28 -9.11
C ILE A 145 0.71 -0.20 -10.05
N ASN A 146 0.22 -1.43 -9.86
CA ASN A 146 -0.72 -2.11 -10.75
C ASN A 146 -1.97 -2.63 -10.02
N ARG A 147 -2.35 -2.00 -8.91
CA ARG A 147 -3.59 -2.31 -8.20
C ARG A 147 -4.50 -1.09 -8.06
N PRO A 148 -5.83 -1.30 -8.12
CA PRO A 148 -6.79 -0.23 -7.91
C PRO A 148 -6.68 0.33 -6.50
N CYS A 149 -6.80 1.65 -6.40
CA CYS A 149 -6.81 2.38 -5.14
C CYS A 149 -8.25 2.64 -4.68
N PRO A 150 -8.52 2.64 -3.36
CA PRO A 150 -9.75 3.21 -2.84
C PRO A 150 -9.80 4.76 -2.87
N LYS A 151 -8.75 5.44 -3.34
CA LYS A 151 -8.84 6.83 -3.84
C LYS A 151 -9.54 6.79 -5.19
N PRO A 152 -10.67 7.50 -5.36
CA PRO A 152 -11.79 7.22 -6.26
C PRO A 152 -11.61 6.13 -7.34
N GLY A 153 -11.26 4.91 -6.96
CA GLY A 153 -11.03 3.81 -7.90
C GLY A 153 -9.82 3.94 -8.85
N SER A 154 -8.86 4.82 -8.60
CA SER A 154 -7.79 5.15 -9.58
C SER A 154 -6.57 4.21 -9.53
N PHE A 155 -5.73 4.28 -10.58
CA PHE A 155 -4.45 3.57 -10.66
C PHE A 155 -3.26 4.53 -10.56
N ALA A 156 -2.14 4.06 -9.98
CA ALA A 156 -0.92 4.87 -9.91
C ALA A 156 -0.38 5.27 -11.29
N MET A 157 -0.62 4.44 -12.32
CA MET A 157 -0.13 4.68 -13.69
C MET A 157 -0.83 5.86 -14.40
N THR A 158 -2.01 6.27 -13.94
CA THR A 158 -2.82 7.31 -14.60
C THR A 158 -3.17 8.46 -13.67
N ALA A 159 -3.25 8.19 -12.36
CA ALA A 159 -3.53 9.18 -11.32
C ALA A 159 -2.33 9.37 -10.38
N TRP A 160 -1.16 9.67 -10.95
CA TRP A 160 0.07 9.89 -10.17
C TRP A 160 0.07 11.24 -9.45
N ALA A 161 -0.13 12.31 -10.20
CA ALA A 161 -0.21 13.69 -9.74
C ALA A 161 -1.32 14.39 -10.54
N SER A 162 -2.19 15.12 -9.85
CA SER A 162 -3.36 15.76 -10.44
C SER A 162 -3.69 17.04 -9.71
N LEU A 163 -4.08 18.06 -10.48
CA LEU A 163 -4.62 19.32 -9.97
C LEU A 163 -6.14 19.33 -10.13
N VAL A 164 -6.83 19.67 -9.06
CA VAL A 164 -8.29 19.74 -9.02
C VAL A 164 -8.67 21.20 -8.81
N VAL A 165 -9.11 21.86 -9.88
CA VAL A 165 -9.51 23.27 -9.81
C VAL A 165 -10.97 23.36 -9.38
N LEU A 166 -11.21 23.99 -8.24
CA LEU A 166 -12.52 24.17 -7.64
C LEU A 166 -13.30 25.31 -8.31
N LYS A 167 -14.61 25.35 -8.09
CA LYS A 167 -15.49 26.39 -8.64
C LYS A 167 -15.13 27.80 -8.16
N ASN A 168 -14.56 27.93 -6.96
CA ASN A 168 -14.12 29.20 -6.38
C ASN A 168 -12.75 29.66 -6.91
N GLY A 169 -12.07 28.86 -7.73
CA GLY A 169 -10.74 29.14 -8.28
C GLY A 169 -9.58 28.53 -7.48
N ASP A 170 -9.83 27.99 -6.28
CA ASP A 170 -8.80 27.29 -5.52
C ASP A 170 -8.40 26.00 -6.24
N THR A 171 -7.18 25.53 -5.98
CA THR A 171 -6.66 24.31 -6.60
C THR A 171 -6.21 23.33 -5.53
N LEU A 172 -6.68 22.08 -5.60
CA LEU A 172 -6.25 21.00 -4.69
C LEU A 172 -5.24 20.08 -5.37
N SER A 173 -4.39 19.46 -4.55
CA SER A 173 -3.45 18.41 -4.96
C SER A 173 -4.04 17.03 -4.73
N GLU A 174 -3.97 16.16 -5.73
CA GLU A 174 -4.39 14.77 -5.61
C GLU A 174 -3.45 13.82 -6.36
N GLY A 175 -3.41 12.56 -5.95
CA GLY A 175 -2.80 11.48 -6.69
C GLY A 175 -2.14 10.42 -5.80
N CYS A 176 -1.71 9.33 -6.43
CA CYS A 176 -1.00 8.24 -5.76
C CYS A 176 0.42 8.61 -5.34
N GLY A 177 1.08 9.52 -6.08
CA GLY A 177 2.46 9.94 -5.81
C GLY A 177 2.64 10.75 -4.53
N GLN A 178 1.54 11.20 -3.89
CA GLN A 178 1.55 11.87 -2.60
C GLN A 178 2.37 11.12 -1.55
N CYS A 179 2.29 9.79 -1.58
CA CYS A 179 2.92 8.91 -0.61
C CYS A 179 4.16 8.20 -1.16
N HIS A 180 4.65 8.61 -2.33
CA HIS A 180 5.83 8.02 -2.94
C HIS A 180 7.09 8.84 -2.63
N ILE A 181 8.21 8.13 -2.52
CA ILE A 181 9.52 8.71 -2.19
C ILE A 181 10.25 9.29 -3.41
N GLY A 182 9.72 9.14 -4.62
CA GLY A 182 10.21 9.77 -5.83
C GLY A 182 9.36 10.99 -6.20
N GLY A 183 10.00 11.99 -6.80
CA GLY A 183 9.36 13.23 -7.25
C GLY A 183 9.17 13.32 -8.76
N GLN A 184 9.23 12.19 -9.49
CA GLN A 184 9.00 12.17 -10.94
C GLN A 184 7.51 12.41 -11.29
N PRO A 185 7.19 12.85 -12.52
CA PRO A 185 5.80 13.04 -12.98
C PRO A 185 4.95 11.77 -13.07
N ALA A 186 5.57 10.59 -12.97
CA ALA A 186 4.92 9.28 -13.06
C ALA A 186 5.55 8.29 -12.07
N PRO A 187 4.86 7.19 -11.73
CA PRO A 187 5.50 6.08 -11.02
C PRO A 187 6.67 5.52 -11.86
N PRO A 188 7.60 4.75 -11.26
CA PRO A 188 8.73 4.17 -11.97
C PRO A 188 8.31 3.00 -12.88
N LEU A 189 7.55 3.30 -13.94
CA LEU A 189 7.06 2.32 -14.91
C LEU A 189 8.20 1.65 -15.67
N GLY A 190 9.32 2.35 -15.85
CA GLY A 190 10.53 1.80 -16.44
C GLY A 190 11.04 0.60 -15.65
N GLU A 191 10.99 0.63 -14.31
CA GLU A 191 11.40 -0.51 -13.47
C GLU A 191 10.57 -1.75 -13.76
N MET A 192 9.34 -1.63 -14.25
CA MET A 192 8.54 -2.78 -14.64
C MET A 192 9.03 -3.41 -15.93
N MET A 193 9.98 -2.86 -16.68
CA MET A 193 10.41 -3.35 -17.99
C MET A 193 11.73 -4.12 -17.90
N PRO A 194 11.90 -5.23 -18.66
CA PRO A 194 13.10 -6.06 -18.55
C PRO A 194 14.40 -5.31 -18.85
N GLY A 195 15.36 -5.42 -17.93
CA GLY A 195 16.70 -4.82 -18.08
C GLY A 195 16.75 -3.31 -17.88
N TYR A 196 15.65 -2.66 -17.48
CA TYR A 196 15.68 -1.25 -17.11
C TYR A 196 16.63 -0.99 -15.95
N LYS A 197 17.34 0.12 -16.04
CA LYS A 197 18.12 0.70 -14.95
C LYS A 197 17.60 2.11 -14.71
N THR A 198 17.27 2.41 -13.45
CA THR A 198 16.83 3.73 -13.01
C THR A 198 17.80 4.81 -13.49
N LEU A 199 17.26 5.82 -14.16
CA LEU A 199 18.01 6.94 -14.70
C LEU A 199 18.37 7.95 -13.60
N ASP A 200 19.35 8.82 -13.90
CA ASP A 200 19.79 9.84 -12.95
C ASP A 200 18.69 10.87 -12.68
N GLU A 201 17.88 11.21 -13.68
CA GLU A 201 16.70 12.07 -13.51
C GLU A 201 15.78 11.51 -12.43
N GLU A 202 15.54 10.19 -12.40
CA GLU A 202 14.69 9.56 -11.38
C GLU A 202 15.37 9.58 -10.00
N LYS A 203 16.66 9.22 -9.94
CA LYS A 203 17.45 9.20 -8.70
C LYS A 203 17.54 10.57 -8.04
N GLU A 204 17.69 11.64 -8.81
CA GLU A 204 17.81 13.01 -8.29
C GLU A 204 16.52 13.50 -7.62
N THR A 205 15.37 12.95 -8.01
CA THR A 205 14.07 13.31 -7.40
C THR A 205 13.72 12.55 -6.13
N ILE A 206 14.57 11.62 -5.69
CA ILE A 206 14.31 10.85 -4.47
C ILE A 206 14.29 11.77 -3.25
N ASP A 207 13.30 11.55 -2.39
CA ASP A 207 13.07 12.26 -1.15
C ASP A 207 13.61 11.45 0.03
N CYS A 208 14.88 11.70 0.38
CA CYS A 208 15.48 11.11 1.56
C CYS A 208 14.85 11.65 2.87
N LEU A 209 14.31 12.86 2.85
CA LEU A 209 13.90 13.56 4.07
C LEU A 209 12.51 13.13 4.54
N MET A 210 11.65 12.67 3.63
CA MET A 210 10.33 12.11 3.95
C MET A 210 10.37 11.06 5.06
N CYS A 211 11.42 10.23 5.10
CA CYS A 211 11.58 9.19 6.12
C CYS A 211 12.54 9.58 7.24
N HIS A 212 13.61 10.31 6.91
CA HIS A 212 14.71 10.52 7.85
C HIS A 212 14.62 11.82 8.66
N SER A 213 13.96 12.86 8.15
CA SER A 213 13.94 14.18 8.78
C SER A 213 12.91 14.29 9.90
N ALA A 214 13.34 14.75 11.08
CA ALA A 214 12.45 15.10 12.18
C ALA A 214 11.70 16.44 11.96
N ALA A 215 12.21 17.30 11.08
CA ALA A 215 11.66 18.62 10.79
C ALA A 215 11.10 18.77 9.37
N TYR A 216 10.79 17.66 8.69
CA TYR A 216 10.15 17.67 7.38
C TYR A 216 8.81 18.40 7.44
N ASP A 217 8.62 19.41 6.60
CA ASP A 217 7.36 20.12 6.49
C ASP A 217 6.50 19.51 5.35
N MET A 218 5.45 18.82 5.77
CA MET A 218 4.48 18.22 4.85
C MET A 218 3.75 19.25 3.99
N ASN A 219 3.79 20.55 4.30
CA ASN A 219 3.22 21.58 3.41
C ASN A 219 3.94 21.67 2.05
N HIS A 220 5.19 21.23 1.95
CA HIS A 220 5.90 21.15 0.66
C HIS A 220 5.38 20.03 -0.24
N LYS A 221 4.76 18.97 0.32
CA LYS A 221 4.31 17.81 -0.45
C LYS A 221 3.00 18.13 -1.18
N GLN A 222 3.05 18.94 -2.23
CA GLN A 222 1.91 19.33 -3.07
C GLN A 222 2.26 19.20 -4.55
N VAL A 223 1.26 19.19 -5.43
CA VAL A 223 1.50 19.07 -6.87
C VAL A 223 2.04 20.39 -7.42
N ALA A 224 3.18 20.29 -8.10
CA ALA A 224 3.85 21.37 -8.80
C ALA A 224 3.95 21.04 -10.30
N LEU A 225 4.41 22.02 -11.08
CA LEU A 225 4.57 21.90 -12.53
C LEU A 225 6.04 22.08 -12.89
N THR A 226 6.55 21.25 -13.79
CA THR A 226 7.83 21.52 -14.45
C THR A 226 7.69 22.71 -15.40
N ASP A 227 8.81 23.23 -15.92
CA ASP A 227 8.82 24.31 -16.92
C ASP A 227 8.02 23.92 -18.18
N ASP A 228 8.01 22.63 -18.52
CA ASP A 228 7.24 22.05 -19.64
C ASP A 228 5.78 21.72 -19.27
N GLY A 229 5.33 22.07 -18.07
CA GLY A 229 3.96 21.88 -17.61
C GLY A 229 3.60 20.46 -17.14
N GLN A 230 4.58 19.58 -16.91
CA GLN A 230 4.30 18.24 -16.35
C GLN A 230 4.05 18.33 -14.85
N MET A 231 3.00 17.67 -14.37
CA MET A 231 2.68 17.62 -12.94
C MET A 231 3.62 16.66 -12.20
N TYR A 232 4.15 17.09 -11.07
CA TYR A 232 4.96 16.25 -10.17
C TYR A 232 4.67 16.56 -8.70
N TRP A 233 5.11 15.70 -7.79
CA TRP A 233 5.00 15.94 -6.35
C TRP A 233 6.24 16.65 -5.83
N ASP A 234 6.06 17.85 -5.30
CA ASP A 234 7.12 18.63 -4.66
C ASP A 234 7.53 17.99 -3.32
N GLN A 235 8.67 18.41 -2.78
CA GLN A 235 9.25 17.85 -1.56
C GLN A 235 9.97 18.92 -0.74
N ASP A 236 10.11 18.66 0.56
CA ASP A 236 10.89 19.54 1.42
C ASP A 236 12.39 19.42 1.08
N ARG A 237 12.96 20.50 0.51
CA ARG A 237 14.38 20.62 0.22
C ARG A 237 15.10 21.61 1.17
N THR A 238 14.51 21.92 2.32
CA THR A 238 15.11 22.87 3.25
C THR A 238 16.32 22.28 3.97
N LEU A 239 17.30 23.14 4.28
CA LEU A 239 18.41 22.77 5.17
C LEU A 239 17.92 22.34 6.55
N LYS A 240 16.85 22.98 7.05
CA LYS A 240 16.24 22.65 8.34
C LYS A 240 15.84 21.18 8.39
N ALA A 241 15.16 20.68 7.37
CA ALA A 241 14.83 19.27 7.30
C ALA A 241 16.10 18.40 7.15
N ALA A 242 17.01 18.77 6.25
CA ALA A 242 18.23 18.00 5.99
C ALA A 242 19.12 17.82 7.24
N VAL A 243 19.29 18.84 8.08
CA VAL A 243 20.16 18.76 9.27
C VAL A 243 19.52 18.00 10.43
N THR A 244 18.22 17.70 10.35
CA THR A 244 17.48 16.95 11.37
C THR A 244 17.31 15.47 11.03
N VAL A 245 18.03 14.99 10.02
CA VAL A 245 17.98 13.58 9.61
C VAL A 245 18.50 12.65 10.71
N GLY A 246 17.80 11.53 10.89
CA GLY A 246 18.10 10.50 11.87
C GLY A 246 17.45 9.16 11.53
N ARG A 247 17.36 8.29 12.53
CA ARG A 247 16.62 7.02 12.44
C ARG A 247 15.13 7.35 12.17
N PRO A 248 14.47 6.70 11.19
CA PRO A 248 13.05 6.90 10.94
C PRO A 248 12.21 6.60 12.18
N THR A 249 11.20 7.44 12.42
CA THR A 249 10.26 7.33 13.53
C THR A 249 8.87 6.95 13.02
N SER A 250 7.98 6.52 13.92
CA SER A 250 6.57 6.29 13.61
C SER A 250 5.93 7.50 12.93
N GLN A 251 6.18 8.72 13.43
CA GLN A 251 5.66 9.95 12.85
C GLN A 251 6.08 10.13 11.39
N ALA A 252 7.32 9.76 11.03
CA ALA A 252 7.80 9.85 9.65
C ALA A 252 7.11 8.83 8.74
N CYS A 253 6.96 7.57 9.18
CA CYS A 253 6.21 6.55 8.44
C CYS A 253 4.74 6.97 8.21
N LEU A 254 4.14 7.58 9.22
CA LEU A 254 2.72 7.97 9.21
C LEU A 254 2.40 9.19 8.35
N ARG A 255 3.40 9.95 7.87
CA ARG A 255 3.22 10.95 6.80
C ARG A 255 2.51 10.36 5.58
N CYS A 256 2.72 9.06 5.34
CA CYS A 256 2.11 8.32 4.23
C CYS A 256 1.14 7.24 4.72
N HIS A 257 1.52 6.46 5.75
CA HIS A 257 0.78 5.27 6.13
C HIS A 257 -0.49 5.54 6.92
N GLN A 258 -0.64 6.72 7.53
CA GLN A 258 -1.83 7.04 8.34
C GLN A 258 -3.11 7.10 7.50
N HIS A 259 -3.02 7.54 6.24
CA HIS A 259 -4.09 7.50 5.24
C HIS A 259 -4.75 6.11 5.16
N ASN A 260 -3.92 5.06 5.21
CA ASN A 260 -4.38 3.68 5.12
C ASN A 260 -4.87 3.12 6.47
N LEU A 261 -4.23 3.54 7.56
CA LEU A 261 -4.49 3.09 8.92
C LEU A 261 -5.74 3.78 9.49
N GLY A 262 -5.58 4.97 10.07
CA GLY A 262 -6.66 5.72 10.71
C GLY A 262 -7.41 6.69 9.80
N GLY A 263 -7.03 6.80 8.53
CA GLY A 263 -7.66 7.72 7.57
C GLY A 263 -7.04 9.12 7.56
N ASP A 264 -7.64 10.02 6.80
CA ASP A 264 -7.14 11.39 6.58
C ASP A 264 -7.89 12.46 7.40
N ILE A 265 -8.90 12.09 8.17
CA ILE A 265 -9.74 13.06 8.90
C ILE A 265 -9.63 12.97 10.41
N TYR A 266 -9.08 11.87 10.93
CA TYR A 266 -8.89 11.67 12.36
C TYR A 266 -7.52 12.21 12.80
N ILE A 267 -7.51 13.06 13.83
CA ILE A 267 -6.29 13.51 14.52
C ILE A 267 -6.42 13.13 16.00
N ASP A 268 -5.42 12.44 16.53
CA ASP A 268 -5.40 12.08 17.95
C ASP A 268 -5.07 13.32 18.82
N PRO A 269 -5.96 13.72 19.75
CA PRO A 269 -5.68 14.83 20.66
C PRO A 269 -4.58 14.49 21.68
N ALA A 270 -4.28 13.21 21.92
CA ALA A 270 -3.23 12.81 22.86
C ALA A 270 -1.83 13.14 22.32
N ASP A 271 -1.62 12.98 21.01
CA ASP A 271 -0.39 13.38 20.33
C ASP A 271 -0.65 13.57 18.83
N SER A 272 -0.83 14.83 18.42
CA SER A 272 -1.08 15.19 17.03
C SER A 272 0.17 15.05 16.14
N SER A 273 1.37 14.84 16.71
CA SER A 273 2.62 14.72 15.95
C SER A 273 2.66 13.49 15.03
N TYR A 274 1.81 12.49 15.29
CA TYR A 274 1.61 11.31 14.45
C TYR A 274 0.80 11.60 13.17
N PHE A 275 0.23 12.81 13.04
CA PHE A 275 -0.76 13.16 12.02
C PHE A 275 -0.29 14.30 11.09
N GLN A 276 1.02 14.40 10.85
CA GLN A 276 1.64 15.51 10.09
C GLN A 276 1.03 15.72 8.69
N SER A 277 0.65 14.65 8.00
CA SER A 277 0.08 14.73 6.65
C SER A 277 -1.31 15.36 6.60
N MET A 278 -2.05 15.30 7.71
CA MET A 278 -3.38 15.88 7.90
C MET A 278 -3.31 17.29 8.47
N LEU A 279 -2.38 17.55 9.38
CA LEU A 279 -2.17 18.89 9.93
C LEU A 279 -1.62 19.88 8.91
N ASN A 280 -0.74 19.41 8.01
CA ASN A 280 0.02 20.24 7.09
C ASN A 280 -0.25 19.84 5.65
N ALA A 281 -1.49 20.04 5.19
CA ALA A 281 -1.99 19.58 3.89
C ALA A 281 -1.30 20.21 2.67
N GLY A 282 -0.59 21.32 2.82
CA GLY A 282 -0.09 22.16 1.73
C GLY A 282 -0.51 23.61 1.88
N THR A 283 0.13 24.50 1.15
CA THR A 283 -0.13 25.95 1.21
C THR A 283 -1.02 26.39 0.05
N ASN A 284 -0.45 26.45 -1.15
CA ASN A 284 -1.12 26.98 -2.34
C ASN A 284 -2.03 25.95 -3.00
N ARG A 285 -1.71 24.66 -2.81
CA ARG A 285 -2.42 23.53 -3.40
C ARG A 285 -2.58 22.42 -2.38
N PRO A 286 -3.37 22.63 -1.32
CA PRO A 286 -3.51 21.65 -0.26
C PRO A 286 -3.99 20.31 -0.83
N ARG A 287 -3.50 19.22 -0.24
CA ARG A 287 -3.89 17.87 -0.58
C ARG A 287 -5.31 17.60 -0.14
N VAL A 288 -6.02 16.80 -0.92
CA VAL A 288 -7.37 16.33 -0.56
C VAL A 288 -7.28 15.37 0.65
N HIS A 289 -8.13 15.60 1.65
CA HIS A 289 -8.36 14.66 2.75
C HIS A 289 -9.55 13.77 2.44
N HIS A 290 -9.33 12.47 2.51
CA HIS A 290 -10.32 11.48 2.14
C HIS A 290 -11.08 10.97 3.38
N PRO A 291 -12.42 11.07 3.40
CA PRO A 291 -13.20 10.41 4.45
C PRO A 291 -13.17 8.88 4.26
N GLY A 292 -13.40 8.14 5.34
CA GLY A 292 -13.46 6.69 5.29
C GLY A 292 -12.09 6.05 5.25
N SER A 293 -11.51 5.86 6.42
CA SER A 293 -10.30 5.06 6.62
C SER A 293 -10.42 3.65 6.04
N LYS A 294 -9.35 3.19 5.38
CA LYS A 294 -9.35 1.86 4.75
C LYS A 294 -9.28 0.73 5.76
N ARG A 295 -8.49 0.86 6.84
CA ARG A 295 -8.35 -0.17 7.89
C ARG A 295 -9.09 0.16 9.18
N GLY A 296 -9.27 1.44 9.51
CA GLY A 296 -9.86 1.85 10.78
C GLY A 296 -8.99 1.53 11.99
N THR A 297 -7.66 1.49 11.83
CA THR A 297 -6.71 1.14 12.90
C THR A 297 -5.61 2.20 13.04
N PRO A 298 -5.92 3.42 13.56
CA PRO A 298 -4.92 4.46 13.79
C PRO A 298 -3.76 3.94 14.65
N PHE A 299 -2.53 4.37 14.34
CA PHE A 299 -1.37 4.12 15.19
C PHE A 299 -0.96 5.43 15.88
N SER A 300 -1.41 5.60 17.12
CA SER A 300 -1.13 6.77 17.95
C SER A 300 -1.34 6.41 19.43
N PRO A 301 -0.82 7.21 20.39
CA PRO A 301 -0.83 6.84 21.80
C PRO A 301 -2.19 6.52 22.40
N SER A 302 -3.30 7.14 21.95
CA SER A 302 -4.64 6.80 22.49
C SER A 302 -5.27 5.56 21.82
N TRP A 303 -4.77 5.13 20.66
CA TRP A 303 -5.32 4.02 19.88
C TRP A 303 -4.48 2.74 19.92
N ASP A 304 -3.19 2.82 20.23
CA ASP A 304 -2.28 1.67 20.24
C ASP A 304 -1.32 1.72 21.44
N VAL A 305 -1.29 0.63 22.23
CA VAL A 305 -0.42 0.53 23.41
C VAL A 305 1.06 0.52 23.06
N HIS A 306 1.44 0.10 21.85
CA HIS A 306 2.82 0.12 21.38
C HIS A 306 3.26 1.53 21.00
N ALA A 307 2.35 2.31 20.37
CA ALA A 307 2.59 3.73 20.13
C ALA A 307 2.70 4.49 21.46
N ALA A 308 1.82 4.20 22.43
CA ALA A 308 1.89 4.78 23.77
C ALA A 308 3.18 4.43 24.53
N ALA A 309 3.76 3.26 24.24
CA ALA A 309 5.06 2.84 24.77
C ALA A 309 6.25 3.47 24.04
N GLY A 310 6.02 4.27 23.00
CA GLY A 310 7.06 4.95 22.22
C GLY A 310 7.78 4.04 21.22
N LEU A 311 7.17 2.92 20.79
CA LEU A 311 7.76 2.07 19.75
C LEU A 311 7.66 2.73 18.36
N ASP A 312 8.75 2.63 17.61
CA ASP A 312 8.82 3.05 16.23
C ASP A 312 8.43 1.90 15.29
N CYS A 313 7.87 2.22 14.11
CA CYS A 313 7.45 1.19 13.15
C CYS A 313 8.56 0.18 12.86
N ILE A 314 9.81 0.65 12.74
CA ILE A 314 10.98 -0.18 12.43
C ILE A 314 11.52 -1.00 13.62
N ASP A 315 10.95 -0.87 14.81
CA ASP A 315 11.22 -1.79 15.92
C ASP A 315 10.50 -3.13 15.70
N CYS A 316 9.36 -3.12 15.02
CA CYS A 316 8.65 -4.32 14.58
C CYS A 316 8.97 -4.67 13.12
N HIS A 317 8.96 -3.68 12.23
CA HIS A 317 9.24 -3.80 10.81
C HIS A 317 10.75 -3.79 10.56
N ILE A 318 11.39 -4.93 10.88
CA ILE A 318 12.84 -5.12 10.74
C ILE A 318 13.29 -4.69 9.34
N THR A 319 14.40 -3.96 9.28
CA THR A 319 14.86 -3.30 8.06
C THR A 319 16.30 -3.68 7.73
N GLU A 320 16.54 -4.09 6.48
CA GLU A 320 17.87 -4.36 5.91
C GLU A 320 18.24 -3.30 4.87
N GLY A 321 18.98 -2.28 5.30
CA GLY A 321 19.22 -1.09 4.47
C GLY A 321 17.91 -0.33 4.25
N HIS A 322 17.39 -0.31 3.02
CA HIS A 322 16.09 0.27 2.66
C HIS A 322 15.03 -0.79 2.36
N ARG A 323 15.29 -2.06 2.66
CA ARG A 323 14.32 -3.16 2.55
C ARG A 323 13.59 -3.34 3.87
N ILE A 324 12.28 -3.14 3.89
CA ILE A 324 11.48 -3.15 5.11
C ILE A 324 10.60 -4.40 5.17
N ALA A 325 10.72 -5.19 6.23
CA ALA A 325 9.90 -6.36 6.45
C ALA A 325 8.46 -5.97 6.74
N LYS A 326 7.53 -6.46 5.92
CA LYS A 326 6.09 -6.33 6.20
C LYS A 326 5.59 -7.42 7.16
N GLY A 327 6.27 -8.56 7.22
CA GLY A 327 5.79 -9.79 7.86
C GLY A 327 5.48 -10.87 6.83
N THR A 328 5.35 -12.12 7.28
CA THR A 328 5.09 -13.30 6.43
C THR A 328 3.61 -13.45 6.07
N HIS A 329 2.77 -12.56 6.57
CA HIS A 329 1.32 -12.54 6.36
C HIS A 329 0.94 -11.54 5.27
N THR A 330 -0.07 -11.85 4.45
CA THR A 330 -0.57 -10.92 3.44
C THR A 330 -2.07 -11.05 3.21
N THR A 331 -2.77 -9.93 3.09
CA THR A 331 -4.11 -9.87 2.47
C THR A 331 -4.21 -8.68 1.53
N THR A 332 -3.63 -7.51 1.84
CA THR A 332 -3.90 -6.30 1.04
C THR A 332 -2.68 -5.55 0.50
N MET A 333 -1.50 -5.94 0.95
CA MET A 333 -0.22 -5.35 0.55
C MET A 333 0.70 -6.47 0.08
N MET A 334 0.68 -6.73 -1.24
CA MET A 334 1.42 -7.85 -1.83
C MET A 334 2.92 -7.57 -1.92
N ALA A 335 3.28 -6.30 -2.06
CA ALA A 335 4.69 -5.89 -2.06
C ALA A 335 5.31 -6.14 -0.68
N ASN A 336 6.44 -6.86 -0.64
CA ASN A 336 7.17 -7.15 0.58
C ASN A 336 8.67 -7.29 0.29
N ASP A 337 9.49 -6.40 0.84
CA ASP A 337 10.93 -6.40 0.59
C ASP A 337 11.63 -7.62 1.21
N LEU A 338 11.11 -8.11 2.34
CA LEU A 338 11.67 -9.22 3.11
C LEU A 338 10.56 -10.24 3.41
N PRO A 339 10.16 -11.09 2.43
CA PRO A 339 8.98 -11.95 2.55
C PRO A 339 9.10 -13.06 3.59
N ASP A 340 10.33 -13.43 3.95
CA ASP A 340 10.61 -14.51 4.90
C ASP A 340 10.79 -13.99 6.34
N THR A 341 10.84 -12.65 6.52
CA THR A 341 11.00 -12.05 7.84
C THR A 341 9.65 -11.89 8.53
N GLU A 342 9.52 -12.55 9.67
CA GLU A 342 8.31 -12.54 10.49
C GLU A 342 8.21 -11.27 11.34
N VAL A 343 7.01 -10.68 11.37
CA VAL A 343 6.60 -9.63 12.31
C VAL A 343 5.49 -10.23 13.16
N ALA A 344 5.78 -10.51 14.43
CA ALA A 344 4.89 -11.25 15.32
C ALA A 344 5.02 -10.75 16.77
N CYS A 345 3.92 -10.84 17.52
CA CYS A 345 3.86 -10.43 18.93
C CYS A 345 4.88 -11.20 19.78
N GLU A 346 5.12 -12.46 19.43
CA GLU A 346 5.96 -13.43 20.12
C GLU A 346 7.46 -13.08 20.07
N LYS A 347 7.86 -12.09 19.26
CA LYS A 347 9.24 -11.54 19.29
C LYS A 347 9.52 -10.74 20.57
N CYS A 348 8.47 -10.22 21.23
CA CYS A 348 8.56 -9.42 22.46
C CYS A 348 7.77 -10.03 23.63
N HIS A 349 6.68 -10.74 23.33
CA HIS A 349 5.82 -11.38 24.32
C HIS A 349 6.06 -12.88 24.38
N SER A 350 5.97 -13.48 25.57
CA SER A 350 6.04 -14.94 25.69
C SER A 350 4.79 -15.61 25.10
N ALA A 351 4.89 -16.89 24.73
CA ALA A 351 3.75 -17.70 24.28
C ALA A 351 2.62 -17.86 25.32
N ALA A 352 2.90 -17.60 26.61
CA ALA A 352 1.90 -17.60 27.69
C ALA A 352 1.86 -16.23 28.40
N PRO A 353 1.33 -15.17 27.74
CA PRO A 353 1.41 -13.81 28.26
C PRO A 353 0.40 -13.52 29.38
N HIS A 354 -0.65 -14.33 29.54
CA HIS A 354 -1.74 -14.09 30.49
C HIS A 354 -1.40 -14.65 31.87
N LYS A 355 -0.57 -13.94 32.64
CA LYS A 355 -0.16 -14.34 34.01
C LYS A 355 -0.81 -13.51 35.12
N SER A 356 -1.46 -12.41 34.77
CA SER A 356 -2.03 -11.46 35.73
C SER A 356 -3.29 -11.96 36.43
N ASN A 357 -4.01 -12.91 35.83
CA ASN A 357 -5.15 -13.58 36.43
C ASN A 357 -4.91 -15.10 36.42
N PRO A 358 -4.48 -15.70 37.54
CA PRO A 358 -4.19 -17.14 37.62
C PRO A 358 -5.36 -18.03 37.24
N ASP A 359 -6.60 -17.63 37.56
CA ASP A 359 -7.80 -18.44 37.32
C ASP A 359 -8.13 -18.57 35.82
N LEU A 360 -7.79 -17.55 35.03
CA LEU A 360 -8.02 -17.52 33.59
C LEU A 360 -6.77 -17.82 32.75
N ALA A 361 -5.60 -17.83 33.38
CA ALA A 361 -4.30 -17.91 32.71
C ALA A 361 -4.22 -19.10 31.76
N ASP A 362 -4.50 -20.31 32.27
CA ASP A 362 -4.37 -21.54 31.49
C ASP A 362 -5.35 -21.55 30.30
N TYR A 363 -6.58 -21.08 30.50
CA TYR A 363 -7.57 -20.98 29.43
C TYR A 363 -7.14 -20.00 28.36
N LEU A 364 -6.77 -18.76 28.73
CA LEU A 364 -6.37 -17.73 27.77
C LEU A 364 -5.09 -18.10 27.02
N ASN A 365 -4.10 -18.67 27.72
CA ASN A 365 -2.87 -19.14 27.09
C ASN A 365 -3.14 -20.32 26.14
N GLY A 366 -4.05 -21.23 26.48
CA GLY A 366 -4.47 -22.31 25.58
C GLY A 366 -5.16 -21.83 24.30
N HIS A 367 -5.81 -20.67 24.31
CA HIS A 367 -6.39 -20.08 23.09
C HIS A 367 -5.32 -19.64 22.09
N THR A 368 -4.11 -19.29 22.53
CA THR A 368 -3.05 -18.76 21.66
C THR A 368 -2.55 -19.77 20.62
N ASP A 369 -2.81 -21.06 20.84
CA ASP A 369 -2.54 -22.13 19.86
C ASP A 369 -3.43 -22.00 18.61
N LYS A 370 -4.65 -21.49 18.78
CA LYS A 370 -5.68 -21.45 17.74
C LYS A 370 -6.11 -20.03 17.35
N ILE A 371 -5.93 -19.05 18.23
CA ILE A 371 -6.43 -17.68 18.07
C ILE A 371 -5.24 -16.73 18.05
N ALA A 372 -5.18 -15.87 17.01
CA ALA A 372 -4.17 -14.84 16.94
C ALA A 372 -4.41 -13.74 17.98
N CYS A 373 -3.33 -13.17 18.53
CA CYS A 373 -3.40 -12.13 19.56
C CYS A 373 -4.30 -10.94 19.16
N VAL A 374 -4.21 -10.52 17.89
CA VAL A 374 -5.00 -9.41 17.32
C VAL A 374 -6.51 -9.65 17.35
N THR A 375 -6.94 -10.91 17.40
CA THR A 375 -8.36 -11.30 17.48
C THR A 375 -8.99 -10.84 18.79
N CYS A 376 -8.24 -10.94 19.90
CA CYS A 376 -8.70 -10.52 21.20
C CYS A 376 -8.36 -9.04 21.49
N HIS A 377 -7.23 -8.56 20.96
CA HIS A 377 -6.66 -7.26 21.34
C HIS A 377 -6.91 -6.10 20.36
N ILE A 378 -7.71 -6.31 19.32
CA ILE A 378 -8.28 -5.21 18.51
C ILE A 378 -9.80 -5.19 18.74
N PRO A 379 -10.28 -4.45 19.74
CA PRO A 379 -11.66 -4.57 20.22
C PRO A 379 -12.69 -3.86 19.32
N SER A 380 -12.25 -2.90 18.52
CA SER A 380 -13.08 -2.13 17.60
C SER A 380 -12.23 -1.38 16.59
N LEU A 381 -12.84 -0.94 15.50
CA LEU A 381 -12.22 -0.04 14.52
C LEU A 381 -12.57 1.43 14.83
N ASN A 382 -11.82 2.36 14.23
CA ASN A 382 -12.10 3.79 14.30
C ASN A 382 -13.47 4.12 13.68
N PRO A 383 -14.23 5.09 14.23
CA PRO A 383 -15.53 5.51 13.68
C PRO A 383 -15.53 5.86 12.19
N ASP A 384 -14.40 6.33 11.65
CA ASP A 384 -14.28 6.61 10.22
C ASP A 384 -13.94 5.35 9.38
N ASN A 385 -14.07 4.13 9.90
CA ASN A 385 -13.84 2.91 9.13
C ASN A 385 -14.90 2.72 8.04
N ALA A 386 -14.51 2.68 6.77
CA ALA A 386 -15.45 2.38 5.68
C ALA A 386 -15.58 0.88 5.43
N THR A 387 -16.79 0.31 5.52
CA THR A 387 -17.05 -1.11 5.21
C THR A 387 -17.63 -1.33 3.82
N MET A 388 -18.52 -0.45 3.36
CA MET A 388 -19.08 -0.50 2.01
C MET A 388 -18.94 0.85 1.36
N ARG A 389 -18.27 0.90 0.20
CA ARG A 389 -18.01 2.15 -0.54
C ARG A 389 -18.55 2.07 -1.95
N ASP A 390 -19.31 3.07 -2.36
CA ASP A 390 -19.79 3.22 -3.73
C ASP A 390 -19.10 4.38 -4.44
N PHE A 391 -18.22 4.03 -5.36
CA PHE A 391 -17.54 5.00 -6.20
C PHE A 391 -18.43 5.49 -7.35
N ALA A 392 -19.48 4.75 -7.70
CA ALA A 392 -20.39 5.07 -8.79
C ALA A 392 -21.56 5.97 -8.37
N THR A 393 -21.63 6.36 -7.10
CA THR A 393 -22.63 7.31 -6.60
C THR A 393 -21.93 8.28 -5.66
N PRO A 394 -21.29 9.33 -6.19
CA PRO A 394 -20.58 10.30 -5.38
C PRO A 394 -21.53 11.29 -4.70
N GLU A 395 -21.11 11.81 -3.55
CA GLU A 395 -21.77 12.85 -2.79
C GLU A 395 -20.92 14.12 -2.73
N TYR A 396 -21.54 15.30 -2.60
CA TYR A 396 -20.83 16.57 -2.56
C TYR A 396 -20.43 16.92 -1.12
N GLU A 397 -19.13 17.09 -0.88
CA GLU A 397 -18.57 17.48 0.40
C GLU A 397 -18.38 19.00 0.46
N GLU A 398 -19.31 19.69 1.11
CA GLU A 398 -19.33 21.16 1.16
C GLU A 398 -18.03 21.75 1.71
N ASN A 399 -17.44 21.13 2.73
CA ASN A 399 -16.20 21.59 3.37
C ASN A 399 -14.99 21.52 2.43
N LEU A 400 -14.99 20.60 1.48
CA LEU A 400 -13.89 20.40 0.53
C LEU A 400 -14.18 21.04 -0.83
N GLY A 401 -15.43 21.39 -1.12
CA GLY A 401 -15.84 21.97 -2.40
C GLY A 401 -15.77 20.97 -3.56
N ILE A 402 -15.79 19.67 -3.29
CA ILE A 402 -15.64 18.58 -4.26
C ILE A 402 -16.67 17.48 -4.02
N TYR A 403 -16.91 16.68 -5.04
CA TYR A 403 -17.57 15.39 -4.89
C TYR A 403 -16.59 14.35 -4.37
N VAL A 404 -17.04 13.42 -3.53
CA VAL A 404 -16.29 12.22 -3.11
C VAL A 404 -17.18 11.00 -3.24
N TYR A 405 -16.62 9.80 -3.16
CA TYR A 405 -17.40 8.56 -3.13
C TYR A 405 -18.34 8.50 -1.92
N THR A 406 -19.39 7.68 -1.97
CA THR A 406 -20.28 7.47 -0.81
C THR A 406 -19.80 6.28 0.01
N ASP A 407 -19.55 6.47 1.31
CA ASP A 407 -19.38 5.37 2.26
C ASP A 407 -20.76 4.93 2.79
N ILE A 408 -21.36 3.93 2.16
CA ILE A 408 -22.70 3.41 2.49
C ILE A 408 -22.78 2.90 3.92
N SER A 409 -21.71 2.28 4.42
CA SER A 409 -21.64 1.82 5.81
C SER A 409 -20.25 2.00 6.40
N LYS A 410 -20.24 2.32 7.70
CA LYS A 410 -19.03 2.50 8.52
C LYS A 410 -19.08 1.65 9.79
N GLU A 411 -19.23 0.34 9.63
CA GLU A 411 -19.32 -0.57 10.77
C GLU A 411 -17.96 -0.73 11.45
N THR A 412 -17.93 -0.72 12.79
CA THR A 412 -16.66 -0.75 13.56
C THR A 412 -16.57 -1.91 14.55
N ALA A 413 -17.71 -2.51 14.90
CA ALA A 413 -17.80 -3.50 15.95
C ALA A 413 -17.37 -4.91 15.49
N PRO A 414 -16.84 -5.74 16.41
CA PRO A 414 -16.78 -7.20 16.29
C PRO A 414 -18.07 -7.82 15.73
N GLY A 415 -17.94 -8.72 14.75
CA GLY A 415 -19.07 -9.38 14.08
C GLY A 415 -19.78 -8.51 13.04
N LYS A 416 -19.39 -7.25 12.87
CA LYS A 416 -19.88 -6.35 11.82
C LYS A 416 -18.73 -5.85 10.95
N GLY A 417 -18.02 -4.82 11.40
CA GLY A 417 -16.86 -4.26 10.70
C GLY A 417 -15.61 -5.14 10.81
N ILE A 418 -15.54 -5.93 11.87
CA ILE A 418 -14.51 -6.95 12.09
C ILE A 418 -15.15 -8.33 11.93
N ILE A 419 -14.62 -9.11 11.00
CA ILE A 419 -14.98 -10.51 10.78
C ILE A 419 -13.83 -11.44 11.21
N TYR A 420 -14.13 -12.72 11.37
CA TYR A 420 -13.15 -13.70 11.84
C TYR A 420 -12.93 -14.79 10.79
N ALA A 421 -11.67 -15.07 10.47
CA ALA A 421 -11.30 -16.04 9.44
C ALA A 421 -10.16 -16.93 9.92
N TRP A 422 -10.22 -18.22 9.56
CA TRP A 422 -9.07 -19.10 9.67
C TRP A 422 -8.06 -18.72 8.59
N TRP A 423 -6.84 -18.41 9.03
CA TRP A 423 -5.82 -17.87 8.15
C TRP A 423 -4.45 -18.47 8.44
N ASN A 424 -3.77 -18.89 7.38
CA ASN A 424 -2.41 -19.42 7.42
C ASN A 424 -1.35 -18.40 6.99
N GLY A 425 -1.75 -17.13 6.78
CA GLY A 425 -0.87 -16.06 6.32
C GLY A 425 -0.76 -15.90 4.80
N ASP A 426 -1.34 -16.83 4.02
CA ASP A 426 -1.41 -16.74 2.56
C ASP A 426 -2.65 -15.98 2.10
N ALA A 427 -2.63 -15.46 0.87
CA ALA A 427 -3.75 -14.75 0.28
C ALA A 427 -4.14 -15.25 -1.11
N THR A 428 -5.39 -15.00 -1.47
CA THR A 428 -5.80 -14.99 -2.87
C THR A 428 -5.18 -13.81 -3.61
N PHE A 429 -5.21 -13.88 -4.94
CA PHE A 429 -4.72 -12.81 -5.80
C PHE A 429 -5.50 -11.50 -5.62
N LEU A 430 -6.76 -11.52 -5.20
CA LEU A 430 -7.46 -10.29 -4.81
C LEU A 430 -7.29 -9.91 -3.33
N GLY A 431 -6.62 -10.75 -2.55
CA GLY A 431 -6.22 -10.36 -1.21
C GLY A 431 -7.13 -10.82 -0.09
N ASN A 432 -7.81 -11.95 -0.27
CA ASN A 432 -8.55 -12.59 0.83
C ASN A 432 -7.68 -13.64 1.53
N PRO A 433 -7.82 -13.81 2.85
CA PRO A 433 -7.03 -14.77 3.62
C PRO A 433 -7.34 -16.19 3.16
N ILE A 434 -6.28 -17.00 3.01
CA ILE A 434 -6.39 -18.43 2.75
C ILE A 434 -6.15 -19.17 4.07
N GLY A 435 -7.01 -20.14 4.38
CA GLY A 435 -6.86 -21.00 5.54
C GLY A 435 -7.97 -22.04 5.63
N ASP A 436 -7.81 -22.99 6.54
CA ASP A 436 -8.82 -24.01 6.83
C ASP A 436 -9.00 -24.15 8.34
N ASN A 437 -10.18 -24.63 8.76
CA ASN A 437 -10.38 -24.93 10.18
C ASN A 437 -9.50 -26.14 10.56
N PRO A 438 -8.65 -26.04 11.59
CA PRO A 438 -7.76 -27.13 12.00
C PRO A 438 -8.49 -28.36 12.58
N ASN A 439 -9.82 -28.35 12.72
CA ASN A 439 -10.61 -29.49 13.21
C ASN A 439 -10.69 -30.68 12.24
N GLY A 440 -10.21 -30.53 11.00
CA GLY A 440 -10.15 -31.61 10.00
C GLY A 440 -11.49 -31.98 9.36
N LYS A 441 -12.60 -31.28 9.69
CA LYS A 441 -13.95 -31.60 9.17
C LYS A 441 -14.22 -31.06 7.77
N ASN A 442 -13.35 -30.17 7.27
CA ASN A 442 -13.45 -29.56 5.94
C ASN A 442 -14.76 -28.80 5.68
N LEU A 443 -15.41 -28.31 6.73
CA LEU A 443 -16.66 -27.54 6.62
C LEU A 443 -16.42 -26.04 6.37
N TYR A 444 -15.21 -25.56 6.69
CA TYR A 444 -14.84 -24.17 6.48
C TYR A 444 -14.51 -23.89 5.01
N ARG A 445 -14.89 -22.69 4.56
CA ARG A 445 -14.54 -22.10 3.27
C ARG A 445 -14.36 -20.61 3.45
N PHE A 446 -13.16 -20.08 3.20
CA PHE A 446 -12.92 -18.64 3.31
C PHE A 446 -13.58 -17.84 2.16
N TYR A 447 -13.84 -18.48 1.02
CA TYR A 447 -14.46 -17.83 -0.15
C TYR A 447 -15.92 -18.26 -0.27
N ARG A 448 -16.83 -17.29 -0.06
CA ARG A 448 -18.29 -17.45 -0.11
C ARG A 448 -18.89 -16.16 -0.67
N PRO A 449 -18.94 -16.01 -2.01
CA PRO A 449 -19.28 -14.73 -2.63
C PRO A 449 -20.68 -14.29 -2.23
N THR A 450 -20.79 -13.05 -1.77
CA THR A 450 -22.03 -12.40 -1.32
C THR A 450 -22.70 -11.61 -2.46
N HIS A 451 -21.95 -11.28 -3.51
CA HIS A 451 -22.40 -10.46 -4.64
C HIS A 451 -22.16 -11.16 -5.99
N ILE A 452 -22.67 -12.38 -6.14
CA ILE A 452 -22.48 -13.19 -7.36
C ILE A 452 -23.03 -12.42 -8.59
N TRP A 453 -22.18 -12.26 -9.60
CA TRP A 453 -22.56 -11.60 -10.84
C TRP A 453 -23.51 -12.47 -11.67
N PRO A 454 -24.48 -11.88 -12.39
CA PRO A 454 -25.51 -12.64 -13.13
C PRO A 454 -24.94 -13.67 -14.10
N GLU A 455 -23.82 -13.38 -14.75
CA GLU A 455 -23.15 -14.26 -15.72
C GLU A 455 -22.52 -15.50 -15.08
N TYR A 456 -22.30 -15.47 -13.76
CA TYR A 456 -21.67 -16.54 -12.99
C TYR A 456 -22.59 -17.07 -11.88
N LYS A 457 -23.90 -16.85 -11.98
CA LYS A 457 -24.90 -17.35 -11.01
C LYS A 457 -24.88 -18.88 -10.88
N ASP A 458 -24.55 -19.57 -11.98
CA ASP A 458 -24.50 -21.03 -12.08
C ASP A 458 -23.08 -21.59 -11.92
N PHE A 459 -22.09 -20.73 -11.61
CA PHE A 459 -20.72 -21.18 -11.36
C PHE A 459 -20.64 -21.93 -10.03
N ASP A 460 -20.08 -23.13 -10.04
CA ASP A 460 -19.94 -23.97 -8.85
C ASP A 460 -18.72 -23.55 -8.02
N TYR A 461 -18.88 -22.48 -7.22
CA TYR A 461 -17.86 -22.00 -6.29
C TYR A 461 -17.48 -23.05 -5.24
N ALA A 462 -18.38 -23.97 -4.90
CA ALA A 462 -18.09 -25.01 -3.92
C ALA A 462 -17.12 -26.04 -4.51
N ALA A 463 -17.42 -26.60 -5.68
CA ALA A 463 -16.54 -27.54 -6.36
C ALA A 463 -15.20 -26.90 -6.72
N TRP A 464 -15.20 -25.65 -7.18
CA TRP A 464 -13.97 -24.90 -7.41
C TRP A 464 -13.12 -24.79 -6.13
N TYR A 465 -13.74 -24.40 -5.00
CA TYR A 465 -13.02 -24.27 -3.73
C TYR A 465 -12.39 -25.60 -3.31
N GLU A 466 -13.16 -26.70 -3.35
CA GLU A 466 -12.68 -28.03 -2.98
C GLU A 466 -11.50 -28.48 -3.85
N LYS A 467 -11.58 -28.21 -5.15
CA LYS A 467 -10.56 -28.63 -6.13
C LYS A 467 -9.31 -27.77 -6.06
N VAL A 468 -9.45 -26.46 -5.91
CA VAL A 468 -8.37 -25.48 -6.13
C VAL A 468 -7.85 -24.93 -4.81
N MET A 469 -8.73 -24.41 -3.96
CA MET A 469 -8.32 -23.62 -2.79
C MET A 469 -8.09 -24.46 -1.54
N ARG A 470 -8.90 -25.51 -1.29
CA ARG A 470 -8.70 -26.38 -0.12
C ARG A 470 -7.31 -27.03 -0.07
N PRO A 471 -6.76 -27.57 -1.19
CA PRO A 471 -5.41 -28.12 -1.16
C PRO A 471 -4.34 -27.09 -0.79
N ILE A 472 -4.49 -25.85 -1.27
CA ILE A 472 -3.59 -24.73 -0.96
C ILE A 472 -3.69 -24.39 0.53
N ALA A 473 -4.91 -24.20 1.04
CA ALA A 473 -5.16 -23.87 2.44
C ALA A 473 -4.55 -24.91 3.41
N LYS A 474 -4.66 -26.21 3.08
CA LYS A 474 -4.11 -27.31 3.88
C LYS A 474 -2.59 -27.47 3.78
N LYS A 475 -1.99 -27.08 2.66
CA LYS A 475 -0.54 -27.17 2.44
C LYS A 475 0.22 -26.02 3.11
N GLY A 476 -0.44 -24.88 3.30
CA GLY A 476 0.15 -23.71 3.96
C GLY A 476 0.46 -23.95 5.44
N ARG A 477 0.81 -22.87 6.13
CA ARG A 477 1.10 -22.92 7.57
C ARG A 477 -0.14 -23.32 8.38
N PRO A 478 0.01 -23.76 9.63
CA PRO A 478 -1.13 -23.98 10.52
C PRO A 478 -2.00 -22.72 10.60
N SER A 479 -3.30 -22.87 10.35
CA SER A 479 -4.23 -21.74 10.42
C SER A 479 -4.52 -21.36 11.88
N LYS A 480 -4.52 -20.06 12.16
CA LYS A 480 -5.12 -19.50 13.39
C LYS A 480 -6.33 -18.65 13.02
N LEU A 481 -7.21 -18.40 13.98
CA LEU A 481 -8.34 -17.51 13.85
C LEU A 481 -7.87 -16.06 13.99
N TYR A 482 -8.04 -15.28 12.93
CA TYR A 482 -7.68 -13.87 12.88
C TYR A 482 -8.91 -12.97 12.78
N ALA A 483 -8.85 -11.83 13.46
CA ALA A 483 -9.72 -10.69 13.16
C ALA A 483 -9.26 -10.02 11.86
N MET A 484 -10.22 -9.73 10.99
CA MET A 484 -10.04 -9.10 9.69
C MET A 484 -11.07 -7.99 9.54
N LYS A 485 -10.68 -6.87 8.95
CA LYS A 485 -11.60 -5.78 8.62
C LYS A 485 -12.34 -6.08 7.32
N LEU A 486 -13.66 -5.95 7.34
CA LEU A 486 -14.52 -6.15 6.17
C LEU A 486 -14.48 -4.93 5.23
N PHE A 487 -14.44 -5.17 3.91
CA PHE A 487 -14.56 -4.12 2.91
C PHE A 487 -15.19 -4.61 1.60
N ASN A 488 -16.07 -3.82 0.99
CA ASN A 488 -16.40 -3.98 -0.43
C ASN A 488 -16.52 -2.61 -1.11
N GLY A 489 -16.23 -2.58 -2.41
CA GLY A 489 -16.26 -1.39 -3.25
C GLY A 489 -17.08 -1.64 -4.51
N ARG A 490 -17.95 -0.68 -4.86
CA ARG A 490 -18.68 -0.67 -6.14
C ARG A 490 -18.08 0.34 -7.11
N GLN A 491 -17.68 -0.14 -8.28
CA GLN A 491 -17.00 0.67 -9.31
C GLN A 491 -17.25 0.09 -10.70
N HIS A 492 -17.12 0.93 -11.74
CA HIS A 492 -17.19 0.51 -13.15
C HIS A 492 -16.22 -0.63 -13.48
N ILE A 493 -16.75 -1.68 -14.10
CA ILE A 493 -16.02 -2.86 -14.56
C ILE A 493 -16.09 -2.95 -16.09
N ASP A 494 -14.99 -3.38 -16.72
CA ASP A 494 -15.02 -3.88 -18.09
C ASP A 494 -15.65 -5.28 -18.13
N LEU A 495 -16.89 -5.36 -18.60
CA LEU A 495 -17.65 -6.62 -18.65
C LEU A 495 -17.12 -7.60 -19.70
N GLN A 496 -16.16 -7.20 -20.53
CA GLN A 496 -15.53 -8.10 -21.51
C GLN A 496 -14.30 -8.79 -20.92
N ASN A 497 -13.73 -8.24 -19.86
CA ASN A 497 -12.59 -8.77 -19.12
C ASN A 497 -13.00 -9.19 -17.69
N MET A 498 -14.05 -10.01 -17.60
CA MET A 498 -14.58 -10.55 -16.34
C MET A 498 -14.40 -12.07 -16.18
N GLY A 499 -14.42 -12.50 -14.92
CA GLY A 499 -14.45 -13.89 -14.47
C GLY A 499 -15.35 -14.05 -13.25
N PRO A 500 -15.54 -15.29 -12.75
CA PRO A 500 -16.38 -15.56 -11.58
C PRO A 500 -15.88 -14.91 -10.29
N PHE A 501 -14.61 -14.50 -10.24
CA PHE A 501 -13.99 -13.89 -9.06
C PHE A 501 -13.91 -12.36 -9.13
N GLY A 502 -14.35 -11.74 -10.23
CA GLY A 502 -14.28 -10.30 -10.47
C GLY A 502 -13.83 -9.97 -11.89
N GLY A 503 -13.44 -8.72 -12.13
CA GLY A 503 -13.04 -8.23 -13.45
C GLY A 503 -12.14 -7.01 -13.34
N MET A 504 -11.77 -6.44 -14.50
CA MET A 504 -10.93 -5.24 -14.51
C MET A 504 -11.75 -3.99 -14.18
N TYR A 505 -11.30 -3.26 -13.15
CA TYR A 505 -11.84 -1.94 -12.84
C TYR A 505 -11.41 -0.90 -13.86
N LEU A 506 -12.32 0.02 -14.17
CA LEU A 506 -12.00 1.23 -14.89
C LEU A 506 -11.60 2.32 -13.89
N PRO A 507 -10.38 2.89 -14.00
CA PRO A 507 -9.98 4.01 -13.16
C PRO A 507 -10.82 5.25 -13.48
N TYR A 508 -10.96 6.15 -12.50
CA TYR A 508 -11.60 7.45 -12.71
C TYR A 508 -10.58 8.57 -12.79
N ASN A 509 -10.86 9.50 -13.70
CA ASN A 509 -10.11 10.74 -13.79
C ASN A 509 -10.44 11.62 -12.57
N LEU A 510 -9.48 11.79 -11.66
CA LEU A 510 -9.73 12.42 -10.37
C LEU A 510 -10.26 13.86 -10.49
N PRO A 511 -9.70 14.75 -11.33
CA PRO A 511 -10.26 16.09 -11.51
C PRO A 511 -11.71 16.08 -11.99
N VAL A 512 -12.05 15.24 -12.98
CA VAL A 512 -13.45 15.14 -13.47
C VAL A 512 -14.35 14.56 -12.38
N TYR A 513 -13.93 13.51 -11.68
CA TYR A 513 -14.71 12.89 -10.62
C TYR A 513 -15.09 13.91 -9.53
N TYR A 514 -14.09 14.62 -9.01
CA TYR A 514 -14.25 15.59 -7.92
C TYR A 514 -15.01 16.85 -8.30
N THR A 515 -14.94 17.30 -9.56
CA THR A 515 -15.60 18.57 -9.96
C THR A 515 -16.99 18.35 -10.55
N SER A 516 -17.23 17.20 -11.20
CA SER A 516 -18.50 16.92 -11.87
C SER A 516 -19.46 16.07 -11.06
N GLY A 517 -18.96 15.21 -10.17
CA GLY A 517 -19.78 14.20 -9.50
C GLY A 517 -20.38 13.18 -10.48
N ASN A 518 -19.78 13.03 -11.68
CA ASN A 518 -20.25 12.12 -12.72
C ASN A 518 -19.19 11.01 -12.95
N PRO A 519 -19.37 9.82 -12.36
CA PRO A 519 -18.44 8.70 -12.48
C PRO A 519 -18.29 8.19 -13.92
N ASP A 520 -19.36 8.22 -14.71
CA ASP A 520 -19.32 7.82 -16.13
C ASP A 520 -18.37 8.73 -16.91
N SER A 521 -18.54 10.05 -16.76
CA SER A 521 -17.66 11.04 -17.39
C SER A 521 -16.22 10.90 -16.92
N ALA A 522 -16.01 10.62 -15.63
CA ALA A 522 -14.68 10.41 -15.07
C ALA A 522 -14.01 9.13 -15.61
N ALA A 523 -14.76 8.03 -15.74
CA ALA A 523 -14.29 6.78 -16.33
C ALA A 523 -13.95 6.95 -17.82
N ALA A 524 -14.87 7.53 -18.59
CA ALA A 524 -14.67 7.78 -20.02
C ALA A 524 -13.45 8.67 -20.27
N ARG A 525 -13.29 9.74 -19.47
CA ARG A 525 -12.14 10.64 -19.57
C ARG A 525 -10.82 9.93 -19.26
N GLU A 526 -10.82 9.07 -18.25
CA GLU A 526 -9.60 8.35 -17.86
C GLU A 526 -9.18 7.34 -18.93
N MET A 527 -10.13 6.72 -19.62
CA MET A 527 -9.84 5.86 -20.76
C MET A 527 -9.16 6.60 -21.92
N GLU A 528 -9.21 7.93 -21.97
CA GLU A 528 -8.44 8.73 -22.94
C GLU A 528 -6.96 8.92 -22.55
N HIS A 529 -6.59 8.58 -21.32
CA HIS A 529 -5.21 8.67 -20.87
C HIS A 529 -4.33 7.71 -21.70
N PRO A 530 -3.18 8.16 -22.24
CA PRO A 530 -2.34 7.33 -23.13
C PRO A 530 -1.91 5.98 -22.53
N MET A 531 -1.72 5.91 -21.21
CA MET A 531 -1.43 4.64 -20.54
C MET A 531 -2.58 3.63 -20.63
N MET A 532 -3.83 4.07 -20.70
CA MET A 532 -4.97 3.15 -20.87
C MET A 532 -4.95 2.52 -22.26
N ALA A 533 -4.73 3.31 -23.31
CA ALA A 533 -4.53 2.79 -24.66
C ALA A 533 -3.39 1.76 -24.72
N MET A 534 -2.29 2.05 -24.01
CA MET A 534 -1.14 1.14 -23.91
C MET A 534 -1.48 -0.17 -23.18
N MET A 535 -2.21 -0.10 -22.07
CA MET A 535 -2.61 -1.26 -21.26
C MET A 535 -3.49 -2.24 -22.05
N TYR A 536 -4.40 -1.72 -22.89
CA TYR A 536 -5.22 -2.54 -23.80
C TYR A 536 -4.46 -2.95 -25.08
N GLY A 537 -3.26 -2.42 -25.30
CA GLY A 537 -2.43 -2.71 -26.45
C GLY A 537 -1.71 -4.06 -26.38
N THR A 538 -1.20 -4.50 -27.53
CA THR A 538 -0.53 -5.81 -27.71
C THR A 538 0.67 -6.01 -26.80
N LEU A 539 1.46 -4.95 -26.54
CA LEU A 539 2.64 -5.05 -25.69
C LEU A 539 2.27 -5.44 -24.26
N PHE A 540 1.35 -4.71 -23.63
CA PHE A 540 0.93 -4.98 -22.25
C PHE A 540 0.12 -6.26 -22.15
N LYS A 541 -0.65 -6.60 -23.18
CA LYS A 541 -1.36 -7.89 -23.27
C LYS A 541 -0.43 -9.05 -22.93
N TYR A 542 0.65 -9.21 -23.69
CA TYR A 542 1.56 -10.34 -23.49
C TYR A 542 2.52 -10.14 -22.31
N TYR A 543 2.93 -8.90 -22.06
CA TYR A 543 3.91 -8.62 -21.02
C TYR A 543 3.35 -8.78 -19.61
N MET A 544 2.09 -8.41 -19.39
CA MET A 544 1.51 -8.30 -18.05
C MET A 544 0.08 -8.83 -17.96
N MET A 545 -0.81 -8.41 -18.88
CA MET A 545 -2.25 -8.57 -18.68
C MET A 545 -2.71 -10.02 -18.80
N ASP A 546 -2.22 -10.79 -19.78
CA ASP A 546 -2.57 -12.23 -19.89
C ASP A 546 -2.16 -12.99 -18.63
N LYS A 547 -0.97 -12.70 -18.08
CA LYS A 547 -0.52 -13.32 -16.83
C LYS A 547 -1.39 -12.88 -15.64
N PHE A 548 -1.71 -11.59 -15.53
CA PHE A 548 -2.61 -11.07 -14.50
C PHE A 548 -4.00 -11.72 -14.57
N MET A 549 -4.59 -11.77 -15.75
CA MET A 549 -5.92 -12.36 -15.99
C MET A 549 -5.92 -13.86 -15.71
N SER A 550 -4.82 -14.57 -16.00
CA SER A 550 -4.72 -15.99 -15.66
C SER A 550 -4.87 -16.24 -14.16
N PHE A 551 -4.35 -15.37 -13.29
CA PHE A 551 -4.55 -15.47 -11.84
C PHE A 551 -5.97 -15.13 -11.39
N MET A 552 -6.74 -14.44 -12.23
CA MET A 552 -8.18 -14.20 -12.07
C MET A 552 -9.04 -15.35 -12.63
N ASP A 553 -8.42 -16.44 -13.07
CA ASP A 553 -9.05 -17.56 -13.79
C ASP A 553 -9.75 -17.14 -15.09
N VAL A 554 -9.20 -16.10 -15.73
CA VAL A 554 -9.64 -15.61 -17.04
C VAL A 554 -8.53 -15.93 -18.06
N PRO A 555 -8.79 -16.72 -19.11
CA PRO A 555 -7.74 -17.25 -19.98
C PRO A 555 -6.88 -16.21 -20.68
N THR A 556 -7.46 -15.07 -21.04
CA THR A 556 -6.77 -14.05 -21.82
C THR A 556 -7.39 -12.67 -21.62
N TRP A 557 -6.57 -11.64 -21.77
CA TRP A 557 -6.98 -10.24 -21.79
C TRP A 557 -7.51 -9.84 -23.17
N ASP A 558 -8.76 -9.37 -23.24
CA ASP A 558 -9.34 -8.83 -24.46
C ASP A 558 -8.98 -7.35 -24.64
N GLY A 559 -7.95 -7.09 -25.45
CA GLY A 559 -7.56 -5.74 -25.84
C GLY A 559 -8.54 -5.06 -26.81
N ALA A 560 -9.35 -5.82 -27.56
CA ALA A 560 -10.32 -5.27 -28.50
C ALA A 560 -11.48 -4.55 -27.79
N ALA A 561 -11.70 -4.87 -26.52
CA ALA A 561 -12.65 -4.21 -25.63
C ALA A 561 -12.42 -2.69 -25.51
N TYR A 562 -11.20 -2.20 -25.73
CA TYR A 562 -10.82 -0.80 -25.47
C TYR A 562 -11.77 0.24 -26.09
N ASN A 563 -12.18 0.05 -27.34
CA ASN A 563 -13.08 0.99 -28.00
C ASN A 563 -14.48 0.97 -27.39
N ASP A 564 -14.97 -0.18 -26.94
CA ASP A 564 -16.25 -0.26 -26.23
C ASP A 564 -16.13 0.41 -24.86
N VAL A 565 -15.10 0.06 -24.10
CA VAL A 565 -14.85 0.57 -22.74
C VAL A 565 -14.67 2.09 -22.72
N ARG A 566 -13.90 2.64 -23.67
CA ARG A 566 -13.69 4.10 -23.81
C ARG A 566 -14.99 4.88 -24.03
N HIS A 567 -15.97 4.26 -24.69
CA HIS A 567 -17.29 4.86 -24.91
C HIS A 567 -18.35 4.32 -23.93
N LEU A 568 -17.91 3.71 -22.82
CA LEU A 568 -18.74 3.11 -21.77
C LEU A 568 -19.78 2.09 -22.29
N ARG A 569 -19.46 1.39 -23.38
CA ARG A 569 -20.26 0.26 -23.86
C ARG A 569 -19.80 -0.99 -23.13
N LYS A 570 -20.74 -1.78 -22.61
CA LYS A 570 -20.46 -2.98 -21.79
C LYS A 570 -19.59 -2.66 -20.58
N VAL A 571 -19.88 -1.53 -19.94
CA VAL A 571 -19.26 -1.09 -18.71
C VAL A 571 -20.38 -0.80 -17.73
N GLU A 572 -20.29 -1.33 -16.53
CA GLU A 572 -21.25 -1.01 -15.47
C GLU A 572 -20.62 -1.09 -14.08
N PRO A 573 -21.16 -0.35 -13.11
CA PRO A 573 -20.66 -0.39 -11.74
C PRO A 573 -21.12 -1.63 -10.98
N ARG A 574 -20.18 -2.47 -10.54
CA ARG A 574 -20.44 -3.71 -9.80
C ARG A 574 -19.73 -3.75 -8.44
N TRP A 575 -20.36 -4.42 -7.48
CA TRP A 575 -19.71 -4.89 -6.26
C TRP A 575 -18.75 -6.03 -6.57
N ILE A 576 -17.70 -6.19 -5.76
CA ILE A 576 -16.81 -7.35 -5.85
C ILE A 576 -17.60 -8.59 -5.42
N PRO A 577 -17.52 -9.71 -6.15
CA PRO A 577 -18.26 -10.92 -5.80
C PRO A 577 -18.08 -11.37 -4.34
N GLN A 578 -16.85 -11.29 -3.83
CA GLN A 578 -16.50 -11.60 -2.46
C GLN A 578 -16.06 -10.33 -1.73
N ASP A 579 -16.64 -10.09 -0.55
CA ASP A 579 -16.17 -9.03 0.33
C ASP A 579 -14.70 -9.26 0.72
N ALA A 580 -13.91 -8.19 0.65
CA ALA A 580 -12.50 -8.22 0.99
C ALA A 580 -12.29 -8.27 2.51
N SER A 581 -11.42 -9.17 2.95
CA SER A 581 -11.04 -9.36 4.34
C SER A 581 -9.63 -8.80 4.56
N LEU A 582 -9.55 -7.57 5.03
CA LEU A 582 -8.30 -6.84 5.16
C LEU A 582 -7.67 -7.14 6.52
N GLU A 583 -6.38 -7.42 6.54
CA GLU A 583 -5.63 -7.67 7.77
C GLU A 583 -5.70 -6.45 8.69
N ILE A 584 -5.85 -6.65 9.99
CA ILE A 584 -5.69 -5.62 11.01
C ILE A 584 -4.64 -6.07 12.01
N SER A 585 -3.63 -5.22 12.20
CA SER A 585 -2.42 -5.55 12.97
C SER A 585 -1.95 -4.41 13.88
N HIS A 586 -2.71 -3.31 13.90
CA HIS A 586 -2.46 -2.11 14.70
C HIS A 586 -3.74 -1.74 15.45
N ALA A 587 -3.68 -0.68 16.28
CA ALA A 587 -4.71 -0.29 17.23
C ALA A 587 -4.92 -1.31 18.37
N ILE A 588 -3.80 -1.92 18.79
CA ILE A 588 -3.77 -2.91 19.87
C ILE A 588 -4.11 -2.22 21.19
N ARG A 589 -5.13 -2.73 21.88
CA ARG A 589 -5.61 -2.19 23.17
C ARG A 589 -5.88 -3.30 24.18
N LYS A 590 -5.62 -2.99 25.45
CA LYS A 590 -5.98 -3.86 26.58
C LYS A 590 -7.44 -3.68 26.95
N ASP A 591 -7.87 -2.43 27.04
CA ASP A 591 -9.25 -2.10 27.36
C ASP A 591 -10.17 -2.47 26.20
N GLY A 592 -11.28 -3.13 26.53
CA GLY A 592 -12.23 -3.65 25.54
C GLY A 592 -11.82 -4.98 24.90
N ALA A 593 -10.66 -5.56 25.26
CA ALA A 593 -10.25 -6.87 24.75
C ALA A 593 -11.38 -7.92 24.93
N LEU A 594 -11.54 -8.80 23.94
CA LEU A 594 -12.65 -9.75 23.93
C LEU A 594 -12.58 -10.69 25.13
N SER A 595 -13.70 -10.83 25.82
CA SER A 595 -13.88 -11.75 26.95
C SER A 595 -14.40 -13.11 26.48
N CYS A 596 -14.48 -14.08 27.41
CA CYS A 596 -15.07 -15.39 27.15
C CYS A 596 -16.47 -15.26 26.53
N ASN A 597 -17.35 -14.48 27.15
CA ASN A 597 -18.74 -14.28 26.73
C ASN A 597 -18.89 -13.46 25.43
N SER A 598 -17.86 -12.69 25.06
CA SER A 598 -17.82 -12.01 23.77
C SER A 598 -17.86 -13.01 22.61
N CYS A 599 -17.27 -14.20 22.80
CA CYS A 599 -17.22 -15.26 21.78
C CYS A 599 -18.16 -16.43 22.09
N HIS A 600 -18.17 -16.90 23.35
CA HIS A 600 -18.93 -18.05 23.81
C HIS A 600 -20.30 -17.63 24.35
N SER A 601 -21.19 -17.28 23.43
CA SER A 601 -22.61 -17.08 23.75
C SER A 601 -23.44 -17.27 22.48
N SER A 602 -24.76 -17.44 22.63
CA SER A 602 -25.68 -17.50 21.48
C SER A 602 -25.69 -16.22 20.64
N SER A 603 -25.26 -15.09 21.22
CA SER A 603 -25.10 -13.79 20.56
C SER A 603 -23.63 -13.37 20.45
N GLY A 604 -22.69 -14.33 20.54
CA GLY A 604 -21.27 -14.08 20.47
C GLY A 604 -20.83 -13.61 19.08
N VAL A 605 -19.63 -13.04 19.01
CA VAL A 605 -19.08 -12.45 17.77
C VAL A 605 -18.63 -13.50 16.74
N LEU A 606 -18.52 -14.77 17.15
CA LEU A 606 -18.08 -15.87 16.30
C LEU A 606 -19.26 -16.68 15.75
N ASP A 607 -19.40 -16.72 14.43
CA ASP A 607 -20.26 -17.68 13.76
C ASP A 607 -19.52 -19.02 13.63
N PHE A 608 -19.61 -19.88 14.65
CA PHE A 608 -18.93 -21.17 14.68
C PHE A 608 -19.32 -22.08 13.51
N LYS A 609 -20.58 -22.04 13.06
CA LYS A 609 -21.02 -22.82 11.90
C LYS A 609 -20.34 -22.33 10.63
N ALA A 610 -20.28 -21.01 10.43
CA ALA A 610 -19.54 -20.44 9.31
C ALA A 610 -18.03 -20.74 9.39
N LEU A 611 -17.46 -20.76 10.60
CA LEU A 611 -16.08 -21.15 10.89
C LEU A 611 -15.80 -22.65 10.73
N GLY A 612 -16.79 -23.47 10.37
CA GLY A 612 -16.62 -24.88 10.02
C GLY A 612 -16.67 -25.85 11.19
N TYR A 613 -17.35 -25.48 12.27
CA TYR A 613 -17.75 -26.42 13.34
C TYR A 613 -19.07 -27.10 12.97
N ASP A 614 -19.28 -28.33 13.42
CA ASP A 614 -20.57 -29.01 13.24
C ASP A 614 -21.63 -28.51 14.24
N ASP A 615 -22.85 -29.02 14.14
CA ASP A 615 -23.98 -28.54 14.94
C ASP A 615 -23.79 -28.81 16.45
N ASP A 616 -23.18 -29.94 16.82
CA ASP A 616 -22.91 -30.30 18.22
C ASP A 616 -21.80 -29.43 18.82
N GLU A 617 -20.70 -29.24 18.09
CA GLU A 617 -19.62 -28.34 18.48
C GLU A 617 -20.10 -26.90 18.60
N THR A 618 -20.88 -26.43 17.62
CA THR A 618 -21.43 -25.08 17.60
C THR A 618 -22.26 -24.84 18.85
N LYS A 619 -23.16 -25.78 19.19
CA LYS A 619 -23.98 -25.69 20.39
C LYS A 619 -23.13 -25.61 21.65
N SER A 620 -22.10 -26.46 21.78
CA SER A 620 -21.21 -26.47 22.95
C SER A 620 -20.35 -25.20 23.06
N LEU A 621 -19.89 -24.66 21.94
CA LEU A 621 -19.09 -23.44 21.90
C LEU A 621 -19.92 -22.18 22.16
N GLN A 622 -21.23 -22.21 21.95
CA GLN A 622 -22.15 -21.12 22.27
C GLN A 622 -22.62 -21.13 23.73
N GLU A 623 -22.27 -22.13 24.52
CA GLU A 623 -22.55 -22.14 25.96
C GLU A 623 -21.72 -21.06 26.67
N PRO A 624 -22.35 -20.19 27.48
CA PRO A 624 -21.64 -19.18 28.27
C PRO A 624 -20.51 -19.76 29.09
N ARG A 625 -19.36 -19.06 29.09
CA ARG A 625 -18.17 -19.42 29.88
C ARG A 625 -17.92 -18.29 30.87
N PHE A 626 -17.95 -18.62 32.16
CA PHE A 626 -17.77 -17.67 33.26
C PHE A 626 -16.35 -17.71 33.80
#